data_AF-A0A2V8UIL1-F1
#
_entry.id   AF-A0A2V8UIL1-F1
#
_cell.length_a   1.000
_cell.length_b   1.000
_cell.length_c   1.000
_cell.angle_alpha   90.00
_cell.angle_beta   90.00
_cell.angle_gamma   90.00
#
_symmetry.space_group_name_H-M   'P 1'
#
loop_
_entity.id
_entity.type
_entity.pdbx_description
1 polymer ?
#
loop_
_entity_poly.entity_id
_entity_poly.type
_entity_poly.pdbx_seq_one_letter_code
_entity_poly.pdbx_strand_id
1 'polypeptide(L)'
;MSNPFDAKSEKGLAETNQRHRVTMSVLYELPLFRAQKGLVGHVLGGWQANGVFTFETGLPMYPLQPTEPIADGCPRCNPRPDRLANGSLPSDQRSLQRWFDTSAFKIASGHYGTSGRNILTAPGLTSLDFSLFKNIRVTEDKRFQFR
;
A
#
# COMPACT_ATOMS: atom_id res chain seq x y z
N MET A 1 14.69 4.24 18.33
CA MET A 1 16.09 4.69 18.19
C MET A 1 16.97 3.48 18.40
N SER A 2 18.00 3.24 17.59
CA SER A 2 18.86 2.05 17.68
C SER A 2 20.23 2.33 18.29
N ASN A 3 20.76 3.55 18.18
CA ASN A 3 22.02 3.97 18.81
C ASN A 3 21.82 5.36 19.46
N PRO A 4 21.75 5.46 20.79
CA PRO A 4 21.56 6.74 21.49
C PRO A 4 22.75 7.70 21.34
N PHE A 5 23.94 7.19 21.02
CA PHE A 5 25.17 7.96 20.92
C PHE A 5 25.44 8.48 19.51
N ASP A 6 24.68 8.01 18.50
CA ASP A 6 24.76 8.50 17.12
C ASP A 6 23.38 8.82 16.53
N ALA A 7 22.99 10.10 16.67
CA ALA A 7 21.75 10.61 16.09
C ALA A 7 21.75 10.58 14.55
N LYS A 8 22.90 10.54 13.88
CA LYS A 8 22.95 10.46 12.41
C LYS A 8 22.47 9.09 11.93
N SER A 9 22.69 8.03 12.72
CA SER A 9 22.21 6.67 12.42
C SER A 9 20.68 6.55 12.34
N GLU A 10 19.95 7.51 12.90
CA GLU A 10 18.49 7.57 12.91
C GLU A 10 17.90 8.36 11.73
N LYS A 11 18.75 8.99 10.90
CA LYS A 11 18.29 9.66 9.70
C LYS A 11 17.78 8.63 8.69
N GLY A 12 16.58 8.87 8.19
CA GLY A 12 15.91 8.04 7.21
C GLY A 12 14.62 8.71 6.76
N LEU A 13 13.95 8.08 5.80
CA LEU A 13 12.61 8.53 5.40
C LEU A 13 11.65 8.41 6.60
N ALA A 14 10.60 9.23 6.63
CA ALA A 14 9.52 9.00 7.61
C ALA A 14 8.82 7.66 7.31
N GLU A 15 8.33 6.99 8.35
CA GLU A 15 7.56 5.73 8.21
C GLU A 15 6.23 5.97 7.46
N THR A 16 5.77 7.22 7.43
CA THR A 16 4.58 7.68 6.70
C THR A 16 4.91 8.24 5.31
N ASN A 17 6.17 8.17 4.86
CA ASN A 17 6.55 8.71 3.57
C ASN A 17 6.07 7.81 2.43
N GLN A 18 4.86 8.07 1.95
CA GLN A 18 4.32 7.39 0.78
C GLN A 18 4.73 8.13 -0.50
N ARG A 19 5.61 7.50 -1.28
CA ARG A 19 6.26 8.15 -2.42
C ARG A 19 5.29 8.48 -3.55
N HIS A 20 4.44 7.54 -3.92
CA HIS A 20 3.41 7.73 -4.94
C HIS A 20 2.08 7.17 -4.44
N ARG A 21 1.04 7.98 -4.55
CA ARG A 21 -0.34 7.61 -4.27
C ARG A 21 -1.24 8.24 -5.32
N VAL A 22 -1.99 7.41 -6.02
CA VAL A 22 -2.93 7.81 -7.07
C VAL A 22 -4.24 7.11 -6.80
N THR A 23 -5.31 7.89 -6.73
CA THR A 23 -6.68 7.37 -6.71
C THR A 23 -7.43 7.98 -7.88
N MET A 24 -7.99 7.13 -8.73
CA MET A 24 -8.75 7.53 -9.91
C MET A 24 -10.17 6.96 -9.78
N SER A 25 -11.15 7.85 -9.86
CA SER A 25 -12.56 7.48 -9.83
C SER A 25 -13.19 7.80 -11.18
N VAL A 26 -13.87 6.81 -11.77
CA VAL A 26 -14.58 6.94 -13.03
C VAL A 26 -16.03 6.56 -12.80
N LEU A 27 -16.93 7.46 -13.21
CA LEU A 27 -18.35 7.20 -13.28
C LEU A 27 -18.77 7.39 -14.74
N TYR A 28 -19.39 6.37 -15.31
CA TYR A 28 -19.85 6.39 -16.69
C TYR A 28 -21.30 5.95 -16.77
N GLU A 29 -22.18 6.89 -17.10
CA GLU A 29 -23.56 6.60 -17.46
C GLU A 29 -23.65 6.34 -18.95
N LEU A 30 -24.15 5.15 -19.33
CA LEU A 30 -24.32 4.80 -20.74
C LEU A 30 -25.33 5.78 -21.38
N PRO A 31 -24.95 6.51 -22.45
CA PRO A 31 -25.79 7.52 -23.06
C PRO A 31 -26.92 6.94 -23.94
N LEU A 32 -27.08 5.62 -23.97
CA LEU A 32 -28.06 4.91 -24.77
C LEU A 32 -29.42 4.84 -24.04
N PHE A 33 -30.51 4.98 -24.81
CA PHE A 33 -31.88 4.84 -24.32
C PHE A 33 -32.19 5.63 -23.03
N ARG A 34 -31.66 6.87 -22.90
CA ARG A 34 -31.86 7.73 -21.71
C ARG A 34 -33.34 7.94 -21.34
N ALA A 35 -34.21 7.98 -22.33
CA ALA A 35 -35.65 8.13 -22.14
C ALA A 35 -36.36 6.83 -21.70
N GLN A 36 -35.66 5.68 -21.76
CA GLN A 36 -36.15 4.35 -21.39
C GLN A 36 -37.54 3.99 -21.94
N LYS A 37 -37.85 4.41 -23.18
CA LYS A 37 -39.16 4.14 -23.79
C LYS A 37 -39.26 2.68 -24.25
N GLY A 38 -40.36 2.03 -23.90
CA GLY A 38 -40.65 0.64 -24.28
C GLY A 38 -39.71 -0.39 -23.64
N LEU A 39 -39.94 -1.67 -23.94
CA LEU A 39 -39.19 -2.78 -23.32
C LEU A 39 -37.68 -2.67 -23.56
N VAL A 40 -37.28 -2.39 -24.81
CA VAL A 40 -35.87 -2.25 -25.20
C VAL A 40 -35.21 -1.07 -24.46
N GLY A 41 -35.93 0.06 -24.32
CA GLY A 41 -35.40 1.23 -23.62
C GLY A 41 -35.17 0.98 -22.13
N HIS A 42 -36.08 0.26 -21.45
CA HIS A 42 -35.90 -0.11 -20.04
C HIS A 42 -34.79 -1.15 -19.85
N VAL A 43 -34.61 -2.08 -20.78
CA VAL A 43 -33.56 -3.12 -20.68
C VAL A 43 -32.17 -2.56 -20.98
N LEU A 44 -32.03 -1.68 -21.97
CA LEU A 44 -30.73 -1.16 -22.42
C LEU A 44 -30.36 0.21 -21.83
N GLY A 45 -31.31 0.98 -21.30
CA GLY A 45 -31.05 2.32 -20.75
C GLY A 45 -30.75 2.34 -19.25
N GLY A 46 -30.13 3.41 -18.75
CA GLY A 46 -29.93 3.64 -17.32
C GLY A 46 -28.85 2.80 -16.64
N TRP A 47 -28.03 2.09 -17.40
CA TRP A 47 -26.83 1.47 -16.88
C TRP A 47 -25.78 2.51 -16.53
N GLN A 48 -25.17 2.36 -15.35
CA GLN A 48 -24.10 3.20 -14.86
C GLN A 48 -22.98 2.31 -14.34
N ALA A 49 -21.79 2.45 -14.91
CA ALA A 49 -20.58 1.80 -14.43
C ALA A 49 -19.80 2.76 -13.54
N ASN A 50 -19.29 2.25 -12.43
CA ASN A 50 -18.39 2.96 -11.55
C ASN A 50 -17.12 2.15 -11.35
N GLY A 51 -15.98 2.82 -11.37
CA GLY A 51 -14.67 2.24 -11.10
C GLY A 51 -13.89 3.14 -10.17
N VAL A 52 -13.26 2.57 -9.15
CA VAL A 52 -12.29 3.24 -8.30
C VAL A 52 -10.99 2.45 -8.38
N PHE A 53 -9.95 3.07 -8.91
CA PHE A 53 -8.61 2.51 -8.98
C PHE A 53 -7.72 3.21 -7.96
N THR A 54 -7.05 2.44 -7.11
CA THR A 54 -6.08 2.95 -6.14
C THR A 54 -4.73 2.29 -6.36
N PHE A 55 -3.70 3.12 -6.50
CA PHE A 55 -2.30 2.70 -6.58
C PHE A 55 -1.48 3.45 -5.54
N GLU A 56 -0.75 2.70 -4.73
CA GLU A 56 0.04 3.22 -3.62
C GLU A 56 1.36 2.47 -3.54
N THR A 57 2.47 3.20 -3.55
CA THR A 57 3.77 2.61 -3.21
C THR A 57 3.81 2.23 -1.74
N GLY A 58 4.56 1.19 -1.42
CA GLY A 58 4.75 0.78 -0.03
C GLY A 58 5.50 1.82 0.80
N LEU A 59 5.28 1.72 2.11
CA LEU A 59 5.91 2.60 3.08
C LEU A 59 7.37 2.18 3.33
N PRO A 60 8.26 3.12 3.69
CA PRO A 60 9.60 2.79 4.13
C PRO A 60 9.57 1.93 5.40
N MET A 61 10.46 0.94 5.46
CA MET A 61 10.61 0.04 6.60
C MET A 61 12.09 -0.29 6.84
N TYR A 62 12.42 -0.88 7.99
CA TYR A 62 13.76 -1.33 8.33
C TYR A 62 13.70 -2.68 9.05
N PRO A 63 14.76 -3.50 8.92
CA PRO A 63 14.83 -4.75 9.65
C PRO A 63 15.07 -4.48 11.14
N LEU A 64 14.45 -5.31 11.97
CA LEU A 64 14.70 -5.39 13.40
C LEU A 64 15.36 -6.74 13.68
N GLN A 65 16.28 -6.77 14.65
CA GLN A 65 16.79 -8.02 15.21
C GLN A 65 16.06 -8.34 16.52
N PRO A 66 15.91 -9.63 16.89
CA PRO A 66 15.13 -10.02 18.06
C PRO A 66 15.87 -9.84 19.39
N THR A 67 17.19 -9.65 19.35
CA THR A 67 18.06 -9.57 20.53
C THR A 67 18.70 -8.20 20.65
N GLU A 68 18.89 -7.73 21.89
CA GLU A 68 19.69 -6.53 22.12
C GLU A 68 21.15 -6.79 21.75
N PRO A 69 21.77 -5.98 20.87
CA PRO A 69 23.14 -6.20 20.45
C PRO A 69 24.15 -5.83 21.55
N ILE A 70 23.76 -4.93 22.46
CA ILE A 70 24.55 -4.45 23.60
C ILE A 70 23.62 -4.31 24.81
N ALA A 71 24.09 -4.72 26.00
CA ALA A 71 23.39 -4.51 27.27
C ALA A 71 23.63 -3.08 27.81
N ASP A 72 23.23 -2.06 27.05
CA ASP A 72 23.39 -0.64 27.41
C ASP A 72 22.24 -0.07 28.25
N GLY A 73 21.24 -0.90 28.57
CA GLY A 73 20.09 -0.52 29.39
C GLY A 73 19.08 0.37 28.67
N CYS A 74 19.10 0.46 27.33
CA CYS A 74 18.15 1.26 26.57
C CYS A 74 16.74 0.67 26.58
N PRO A 75 15.74 1.30 27.23
CA PRO A 75 14.41 0.70 27.41
C PRO A 75 13.49 0.85 26.19
N ARG A 76 13.90 1.62 25.16
CA ARG A 76 13.10 1.91 23.95
C ARG A 76 13.93 1.82 22.68
N CYS A 77 14.94 0.94 22.69
CA CYS A 77 15.77 0.74 21.53
C CYS A 77 15.09 -0.16 20.50
N ASN A 78 15.27 0.17 19.22
CA ASN A 78 14.87 -0.66 18.10
C ASN A 78 16.16 -1.26 17.54
N PRO A 79 16.62 -2.41 18.05
CA PRO A 79 17.89 -2.96 17.64
C PRO A 79 17.82 -3.35 16.17
N ARG A 80 18.71 -2.77 15.37
CA ARG A 80 18.85 -3.06 13.95
C ARG A 80 20.06 -3.97 13.73
N PRO A 81 20.00 -4.88 12.74
CA PRO A 81 21.14 -5.72 12.36
C PRO A 81 22.23 -4.92 11.63
N ASP A 82 23.36 -5.58 11.40
CA ASP A 82 24.33 -5.14 10.42
C ASP A 82 23.82 -5.32 9.00
N ARG A 83 24.17 -4.37 8.13
CA ARG A 83 23.80 -4.40 6.72
C ARG A 83 25.01 -4.79 5.88
N LEU A 84 24.97 -5.99 5.30
CA LEU A 84 25.99 -6.54 4.42
C LEU A 84 25.75 -6.16 2.95
N ALA A 85 24.48 -6.00 2.55
CA ALA A 85 24.08 -5.65 1.19
C ALA A 85 22.80 -4.79 1.17
N ASN A 86 22.26 -4.50 -0.02
CA ASN A 86 21.10 -3.61 -0.14
C ASN A 86 19.83 -4.16 0.56
N GLY A 87 19.68 -5.49 0.66
CA GLY A 87 18.52 -6.17 1.22
C GLY A 87 17.26 -6.15 0.35
N SER A 88 17.27 -5.52 -0.82
CA SER A 88 16.10 -5.42 -1.69
C SER A 88 16.04 -6.59 -2.66
N LEU A 89 14.94 -7.34 -2.66
CA LEU A 89 14.70 -8.38 -3.65
C LEU A 89 14.14 -7.79 -4.96
N PRO A 90 14.41 -8.41 -6.11
CA PRO A 90 13.67 -8.19 -7.34
C PRO A 90 12.17 -8.39 -7.15
N SER A 91 11.32 -7.62 -7.83
CA SER A 91 9.87 -7.63 -7.63
C SER A 91 9.22 -9.01 -7.84
N ASP A 92 9.75 -9.81 -8.76
CA ASP A 92 9.32 -11.17 -9.08
C ASP A 92 9.70 -12.21 -8.01
N GLN A 93 10.64 -11.88 -7.12
CA GLN A 93 11.06 -12.75 -6.02
C GLN A 93 10.43 -12.38 -4.67
N ARG A 94 9.66 -11.29 -4.61
CA ARG A 94 9.01 -10.82 -3.38
C ARG A 94 7.72 -11.59 -3.12
N SER A 95 7.58 -12.07 -1.89
CA SER A 95 6.35 -12.69 -1.40
C SER A 95 6.01 -12.20 0.01
N LEU A 96 4.82 -12.53 0.51
CA LEU A 96 4.44 -12.22 1.89
C LEU A 96 5.41 -12.82 2.91
N GLN A 97 6.00 -13.98 2.61
CA GLN A 97 6.96 -14.67 3.48
C GLN A 97 8.40 -14.17 3.28
N ARG A 98 8.71 -13.62 2.10
CA ARG A 98 10.07 -13.16 1.74
C ARG A 98 9.99 -11.86 0.96
N TRP A 99 9.80 -10.76 1.68
CA TRP A 99 9.67 -9.44 1.06
C TRP A 99 11.02 -8.77 0.78
N PHE A 100 12.03 -9.10 1.57
CA PHE A 100 13.39 -8.58 1.45
C PHE A 100 14.40 -9.71 1.64
N ASP A 101 15.64 -9.47 1.21
CA ASP A 101 16.71 -10.45 1.33
C ASP A 101 17.28 -10.43 2.75
N THR A 102 16.94 -11.45 3.54
CA THR A 102 17.43 -11.58 4.92
C THR A 102 18.91 -11.89 4.98
N SER A 103 19.51 -12.47 3.94
CA SER A 103 20.95 -12.77 3.89
C SER A 103 21.82 -11.51 3.78
N ALA A 104 21.22 -10.38 3.37
CA ALA A 104 21.86 -9.08 3.37
C ALA A 104 22.03 -8.47 4.78
N PHE A 105 21.52 -9.14 5.82
CA PHE A 105 21.54 -8.67 7.18
C PHE A 105 22.13 -9.71 8.13
N LYS A 106 22.94 -9.25 9.09
CA LYS A 106 23.54 -10.09 10.12
C LYS A 106 23.21 -9.53 11.50
N ILE A 107 22.83 -10.38 12.44
CA ILE A 107 22.59 -9.95 13.83
C ILE A 107 23.86 -9.29 14.37
N ALA A 108 23.73 -8.05 14.84
CA ALA A 108 24.80 -7.32 15.49
C ALA A 108 24.93 -7.80 16.96
N SER A 109 26.17 -7.89 17.45
CA SER A 109 26.49 -8.35 18.80
C SER A 109 27.80 -7.73 19.26
N GLY A 110 27.78 -7.06 20.41
CA GLY A 110 28.93 -6.30 20.93
C GLY A 110 29.09 -4.89 20.33
N HIS A 111 28.23 -4.52 19.37
CA HIS A 111 28.20 -3.20 18.73
C HIS A 111 26.79 -2.87 18.22
N TYR A 112 26.47 -1.58 18.02
CA TYR A 112 25.21 -1.18 17.40
C TYR A 112 25.20 -1.55 15.92
N GLY A 113 24.09 -2.11 15.42
CA GLY A 113 24.02 -2.52 14.02
C GLY A 113 24.14 -1.36 13.04
N THR A 114 24.75 -1.66 11.90
CA THR A 114 25.05 -0.70 10.83
C THR A 114 23.89 -0.40 9.88
N SER A 115 22.75 -1.09 10.00
CA SER A 115 21.59 -0.84 9.15
C SER A 115 20.94 0.53 9.42
N GLY A 116 20.77 1.33 8.37
CA GLY A 116 20.07 2.62 8.43
C GLY A 116 18.57 2.51 8.71
N ARG A 117 17.91 3.65 9.00
CA ARG A 117 16.48 3.70 9.30
C ARG A 117 15.71 3.76 7.98
N ASN A 118 14.63 3.00 7.87
CA ASN A 118 13.70 3.05 6.73
C ASN A 118 14.38 2.84 5.35
N ILE A 119 15.33 1.89 5.30
CA ILE A 119 16.14 1.58 4.11
C ILE A 119 15.49 0.58 3.13
N LEU A 120 14.40 -0.07 3.53
CA LEU A 120 13.62 -1.00 2.73
C LEU A 120 12.25 -0.40 2.40
N THR A 121 11.53 -0.97 1.44
CA THR A 121 10.18 -0.54 1.07
C THR A 121 9.22 -1.71 1.25
N ALA A 122 8.17 -1.51 2.03
CA ALA A 122 7.10 -2.47 2.28
C ALA A 122 6.28 -2.77 1.01
N PRO A 123 5.34 -3.73 1.05
CA PRO A 123 4.36 -3.89 -0.01
C PRO A 123 3.56 -2.63 -0.27
N GLY A 124 3.37 -2.31 -1.56
CA GLY A 124 2.41 -1.31 -2.00
C GLY A 124 1.01 -1.91 -2.12
N LEU A 125 0.04 -1.05 -2.42
CA LEU A 125 -1.34 -1.43 -2.69
C LEU A 125 -1.68 -1.11 -4.14
N THR A 126 -2.36 -2.04 -4.81
CA THR A 126 -3.00 -1.81 -6.10
C THR A 126 -4.36 -2.47 -6.05
N SER A 127 -5.43 -1.67 -6.08
CA SER A 127 -6.80 -2.15 -6.02
C SER A 127 -7.65 -1.54 -7.14
N LEU A 128 -8.60 -2.32 -7.62
CA LEU A 128 -9.63 -1.88 -8.55
C LEU A 128 -10.98 -2.34 -8.00
N ASP A 129 -11.80 -1.38 -7.60
CA ASP A 129 -13.17 -1.59 -7.17
C ASP A 129 -14.10 -1.22 -8.32
N PHE A 130 -14.94 -2.17 -8.76
CA PHE A 130 -15.86 -1.98 -9.86
C PHE A 130 -17.30 -2.23 -9.41
N SER A 131 -18.23 -1.41 -9.88
CA SER A 131 -19.66 -1.56 -9.57
C SER A 131 -20.51 -1.19 -10.77
N LEU A 132 -21.59 -1.93 -10.98
CA LEU A 132 -22.51 -1.71 -12.08
C LEU A 132 -23.92 -1.52 -11.53
N PHE A 133 -24.52 -0.39 -11.85
CA PHE A 133 -25.85 -0.02 -11.39
C PHE A 133 -26.81 0.00 -12.56
N LYS A 134 -28.06 -0.38 -12.29
CA LYS A 134 -29.17 -0.27 -13.22
C LYS A 134 -30.23 0.67 -12.66
N ASN A 135 -30.36 1.83 -13.28
CA ASN A 135 -31.36 2.83 -12.95
C ASN A 135 -32.58 2.63 -13.83
N ILE A 136 -33.73 2.30 -13.25
CA ILE A 136 -35.00 2.09 -13.93
C ILE A 136 -35.90 3.29 -13.62
N ARG A 137 -36.30 4.02 -14.66
CA ARG A 137 -37.34 5.07 -14.55
C ARG A 137 -38.71 4.39 -14.61
N VAL A 138 -39.54 4.59 -13.60
CA VAL A 138 -40.90 4.00 -13.52
C VAL A 138 -41.94 5.04 -13.92
N THR A 139 -41.81 6.26 -13.41
CA THR A 139 -42.58 7.45 -13.80
C THR A 139 -41.63 8.65 -13.87
N GLU A 140 -42.13 9.85 -14.19
CA GLU A 140 -41.32 11.08 -14.25
C GLU A 140 -40.68 11.43 -12.89
N ASP A 141 -41.32 11.01 -11.80
CA ASP A 141 -40.96 11.29 -10.41
C ASP A 141 -40.39 10.07 -9.65
N LYS A 142 -40.50 8.84 -10.21
CA LYS A 142 -40.06 7.61 -9.53
C LYS A 142 -38.93 6.90 -10.26
N ARG A 143 -37.82 6.66 -9.54
CA ARG A 143 -36.65 5.90 -9.99
C ARG A 143 -36.37 4.75 -9.02
N PHE A 144 -36.15 3.56 -9.57
CA PHE A 144 -35.60 2.42 -8.87
C PHE A 144 -34.13 2.23 -9.28
N GLN A 145 -33.25 1.89 -8.35
CA GLN A 145 -31.86 1.58 -8.64
C GLN A 145 -31.54 0.18 -8.13
N PHE A 146 -31.09 -0.67 -9.04
CA PHE A 146 -30.45 -1.94 -8.70
C PHE A 146 -28.94 -1.71 -8.62
N ARG A 147 -28.32 -2.22 -7.55
CA ARG A 147 -26.91 -2.04 -7.20
C ARG A 147 -26.32 -3.34 -6.71
#